data_AF-A0A7J7G068-F1
#
_entry.id   AF-A0A7J7G068-F1
#
_cell.length_a   1.000
_cell.length_b   1.000
_cell.length_c   1.000
_cell.angle_alpha   90.00
_cell.angle_beta   90.00
_cell.angle_gamma   90.00
#
_symmetry.space_group_name_H-M   'P 1'
#
loop_
_entity.id
_entity.type
_entity.pdbx_description
1 polymer ?
#
loop_
_entity_poly.entity_id
_entity_poly.type
_entity_poly.pdbx_seq_one_letter_code
_entity_poly.pdbx_strand_id
1 'polypeptide(L)'
;MQEEEVNRCQIQEWYPKFKSVSIKTLIHELPESFIKYLLDDSGPFLLPLSISNEDALPNRVHKPEEEEDYVVSEGSGDESEQPSPAPSFPELELQIKKSIESLGGAIFPKLNWSAPKDSAWISSTGSLKCTSFSEIALLLRSSDSLVHDLCHAYDSCNDKSSSRPSSFFLALRKWYPSLRPEMEFRCFVHCQLLVGISQREVTGFYPALLERKNELEVVIREFFTDEVRMKFESEDYTFDVYVRKDGQVKLLDFNPWGAFTLPLLFTWEELEQNFN
;
A
#
# COMPACT_ATOMS: atom_id res chain seq x y z
N MET A 1 21.08 0.56 -8.08
CA MET A 1 19.75 0.82 -8.67
C MET A 1 19.77 2.19 -9.33
N GLN A 2 19.15 2.32 -10.48
CA GLN A 2 18.91 3.58 -11.20
C GLN A 2 17.54 4.16 -10.80
N GLU A 3 17.41 5.48 -10.77
CA GLU A 3 16.15 6.19 -10.46
C GLU A 3 14.99 5.70 -11.35
N GLU A 4 15.29 5.45 -12.62
CA GLU A 4 14.35 4.94 -13.60
C GLU A 4 13.76 3.55 -13.23
N GLU A 5 14.53 2.70 -12.56
CA GLU A 5 14.05 1.38 -12.12
C GLU A 5 13.02 1.51 -10.99
N VAL A 6 13.20 2.49 -10.10
CA VAL A 6 12.22 2.85 -9.07
C VAL A 6 10.98 3.46 -9.72
N ASN A 7 11.16 4.33 -10.71
CA ASN A 7 10.06 4.99 -11.40
C ASN A 7 9.11 4.01 -12.09
N ARG A 8 9.65 3.00 -12.79
CA ARG A 8 8.84 1.95 -13.44
C ARG A 8 8.00 1.13 -12.47
N CYS A 9 8.41 1.05 -11.21
CA CYS A 9 7.66 0.33 -10.16
C CYS A 9 6.50 1.16 -9.57
N GLN A 10 6.36 2.43 -9.97
CA GLN A 10 5.22 3.24 -9.55
C GLN A 10 3.91 2.71 -10.14
N ILE A 11 2.86 2.62 -9.32
CA ILE A 11 1.58 2.03 -9.72
C ILE A 11 0.94 2.73 -10.91
N GLN A 12 1.06 4.04 -11.03
CA GLN A 12 0.55 4.77 -12.19
C GLN A 12 1.29 4.45 -13.49
N GLU A 13 2.54 3.98 -13.42
CA GLU A 13 3.35 3.62 -14.58
C GLU A 13 3.04 2.20 -15.08
N TRP A 14 3.03 1.22 -14.18
CA TRP A 14 2.82 -0.18 -14.59
C TRP A 14 1.34 -0.54 -14.73
N TYR A 15 0.45 -0.04 -13.86
CA TYR A 15 -0.95 -0.50 -13.84
C TYR A 15 -1.69 -0.34 -15.18
N PRO A 16 -1.54 0.75 -15.95
CA PRO A 16 -2.19 0.86 -17.27
C PRO A 16 -1.85 -0.29 -18.22
N LYS A 17 -0.61 -0.79 -18.20
CA LYS A 17 -0.14 -1.90 -19.05
C LYS A 17 -0.67 -3.25 -18.58
N PHE A 18 -0.81 -3.45 -17.27
CA PHE A 18 -1.19 -4.73 -16.66
C PHE A 18 -2.63 -4.77 -16.10
N LYS A 19 -3.47 -3.79 -16.46
CA LYS A 19 -4.84 -3.65 -15.93
C LYS A 19 -5.72 -4.90 -16.10
N SER A 20 -5.58 -5.63 -17.21
CA SER A 20 -6.36 -6.85 -17.49
C SER A 20 -6.05 -8.00 -16.53
N VAL A 21 -4.80 -8.04 -16.03
CA VAL A 21 -4.28 -9.11 -15.17
C VAL A 21 -4.12 -8.70 -13.71
N SER A 22 -4.40 -7.45 -13.36
CA SER A 22 -4.34 -6.97 -11.97
C SER A 22 -5.72 -6.82 -11.31
N ILE A 23 -5.73 -6.41 -10.05
CA ILE A 23 -6.93 -5.99 -9.32
C ILE A 23 -7.40 -4.64 -9.88
N LYS A 24 -8.72 -4.52 -10.12
CA LYS A 24 -9.35 -3.25 -10.54
C LYS A 24 -8.96 -2.13 -9.57
N THR A 25 -8.27 -1.13 -10.11
CA THR A 25 -7.68 0.01 -9.42
C THR A 25 -8.06 1.30 -10.15
N LEU A 26 -8.34 2.35 -9.37
CA LEU A 26 -8.48 3.74 -9.83
C LEU A 26 -7.39 4.57 -9.18
N ILE A 27 -6.80 5.51 -9.92
CA ILE A 27 -5.62 6.26 -9.50
C ILE A 27 -5.96 7.74 -9.53
N HIS A 28 -5.58 8.46 -8.47
CA HIS A 28 -5.79 9.90 -8.30
C HIS A 28 -4.45 10.57 -8.03
N GLU A 29 -4.12 11.62 -8.78
CA GLU A 29 -2.99 12.47 -8.41
C GLU A 29 -3.35 13.25 -7.13
N LEU A 30 -2.43 13.25 -6.17
CA LEU A 30 -2.64 13.89 -4.88
C LEU A 30 -2.22 15.37 -4.94
N PRO A 31 -3.04 16.29 -4.42
CA PRO A 31 -2.64 17.69 -4.34
C PRO A 31 -1.51 17.84 -3.32
N GLU A 32 -0.55 18.73 -3.61
CA GLU A 32 0.60 19.00 -2.73
C GLU A 32 0.18 19.44 -1.32
N SER A 33 -0.99 20.06 -1.16
CA SER A 33 -1.55 20.39 0.16
C SER A 33 -1.87 19.15 0.99
N PHE A 34 -2.32 18.05 0.36
CA PHE A 34 -2.56 16.79 1.05
C PHE A 34 -1.25 16.08 1.38
N ILE A 35 -0.24 16.17 0.50
CA ILE A 35 1.10 15.65 0.77
C ILE A 35 1.74 16.34 1.98
N LYS A 36 1.65 17.68 2.04
CA LYS A 36 2.09 18.45 3.20
C LYS A 36 1.35 18.05 4.48
N TYR A 37 0.05 17.80 4.39
CA TYR A 37 -0.74 17.30 5.51
C TYR A 37 -0.26 15.92 6.00
N LEU A 38 0.06 14.99 5.08
CA LEU A 38 0.56 13.66 5.46
C LEU A 38 1.92 13.72 6.16
N LEU A 39 2.75 14.72 5.83
CA LEU A 39 4.09 14.91 6.39
C LEU A 39 4.13 15.86 7.58
N ASP A 40 2.99 16.44 7.98
CA ASP A 40 2.95 17.42 9.06
C ASP A 40 2.92 16.74 10.44
N ASP A 41 4.08 16.74 11.09
CA ASP A 41 4.32 16.30 12.46
C ASP A 41 4.44 17.47 13.46
N SER A 42 4.22 18.71 13.02
CA SER A 42 4.45 19.90 13.86
C SER A 42 3.33 20.18 14.86
N GLY A 43 2.16 19.59 14.66
CA GLY A 43 0.96 19.83 15.45
C GLY A 43 0.23 18.55 15.88
N PRO A 44 -0.96 18.68 16.48
CA PRO A 44 -1.75 17.52 16.88
C PRO A 44 -2.15 16.66 15.68
N PHE A 45 -2.36 15.36 15.93
CA PHE A 45 -2.93 14.45 14.94
C PHE A 45 -4.40 14.80 14.71
N LEU A 46 -4.69 15.47 13.59
CA LEU A 46 -6.01 15.93 13.19
C LEU A 46 -6.42 15.24 11.89
N LEU A 47 -7.57 14.57 11.87
CA LEU A 47 -8.15 14.07 10.63
C LEU A 47 -8.78 15.21 9.82
N PRO A 48 -8.84 15.10 8.48
CA PRO A 48 -9.47 16.13 7.67
C PRO A 48 -10.97 16.23 7.96
N LEU A 49 -11.50 17.44 7.96
CA LEU A 49 -12.94 17.68 8.03
C LEU A 49 -13.61 17.14 6.77
N SER A 50 -14.47 16.13 6.95
CA SER A 50 -15.23 15.50 5.88
C SER A 50 -16.40 16.38 5.44
N ILE A 51 -16.57 16.56 4.12
CA ILE A 51 -17.75 17.22 3.55
C ILE A 51 -19.04 16.39 3.71
N SER A 52 -18.92 15.09 4.00
CA SER A 52 -20.03 14.17 4.24
C SER A 52 -20.28 13.95 5.73
N ASN A 53 -19.54 14.63 6.62
CA ASN A 53 -19.56 14.43 8.07
C ASN A 53 -19.26 12.96 8.46
N GLU A 54 -18.40 12.30 7.66
CA GLU A 54 -17.93 10.93 7.89
C GLU A 54 -16.69 10.96 8.80
N ASP A 55 -16.67 10.14 9.84
CA ASP A 55 -15.53 9.94 10.73
C ASP A 55 -14.88 8.59 10.45
N ALA A 56 -13.55 8.52 10.57
CA ALA A 56 -12.79 7.27 10.48
C ALA A 56 -12.95 6.42 11.75
N LEU A 57 -13.19 7.09 12.88
CA LEU A 57 -13.32 6.47 14.19
C LEU A 57 -14.80 6.39 14.59
N PRO A 58 -15.21 5.34 15.31
CA PRO A 58 -16.57 5.24 15.80
C PRO A 58 -16.86 6.39 16.78
N ASN A 59 -18.02 7.02 16.60
CA ASN A 59 -18.52 8.02 17.55
C ASN A 59 -18.58 7.38 18.95
N ARG A 60 -17.94 8.03 19.94
CA ARG A 60 -18.09 7.62 21.35
C ARG A 60 -19.56 7.75 21.72
N VAL A 61 -20.22 6.62 22.00
CA VAL A 61 -21.55 6.61 22.60
C VAL A 61 -21.41 7.19 24.00
N HIS A 62 -21.84 8.43 24.20
CA HIS A 62 -21.99 8.97 25.55
C HIS A 62 -23.11 8.19 26.24
N LYS A 63 -22.73 7.27 27.13
CA LYS A 63 -23.66 6.71 28.12
C LYS A 63 -23.75 7.72 29.27
N PRO A 64 -24.91 8.34 29.51
CA PRO A 64 -25.05 9.33 30.58
C PRO A 64 -24.99 8.74 32.01
N GLU A 65 -24.79 7.44 32.20
CA GLU A 65 -24.96 6.76 33.49
C GLU A 65 -23.65 6.22 34.12
N GLU A 66 -22.47 6.42 33.50
CA GLU A 66 -21.19 5.86 33.98
C GLU A 66 -20.14 6.97 34.27
N GLU A 67 -20.54 8.13 34.78
CA GLU A 67 -19.62 9.25 35.10
C GLU A 67 -18.90 9.13 36.46
N GLU A 68 -19.17 8.11 37.29
CA GLU A 68 -18.69 8.11 38.69
C GLU A 68 -17.32 7.45 38.94
N ASP A 69 -16.75 6.67 38.01
CA ASP A 69 -15.57 5.84 38.33
C ASP A 69 -14.19 6.42 37.94
N TYR A 70 -14.12 7.52 37.16
CA TYR A 70 -12.84 8.16 36.84
C TYR A 70 -12.94 9.68 36.72
N VAL A 71 -12.95 10.38 37.85
CA VAL A 71 -12.71 11.83 37.87
C VAL A 71 -11.20 12.07 37.69
N VAL A 72 -10.75 12.16 36.45
CA VAL A 72 -9.45 12.79 36.17
C VAL A 72 -9.65 14.28 36.37
N SER A 73 -9.06 14.83 37.44
CA SER A 73 -9.00 16.27 37.66
C SER A 73 -8.32 16.92 36.46
N GLU A 74 -9.10 17.53 35.56
CA GLU A 74 -8.56 18.39 34.51
C GLU A 74 -7.84 19.57 35.19
N GLY A 75 -6.51 19.48 35.19
CA GLY A 75 -5.66 20.56 35.62
C GLY A 75 -5.89 21.75 34.70
N SER A 76 -6.53 22.79 35.24
CA SER A 76 -6.50 24.15 34.70
C SER A 76 -5.04 24.55 34.44
N GLY A 77 -4.64 24.58 33.17
CA GLY A 77 -3.28 24.88 32.75
C GLY A 77 -3.24 25.42 31.32
N ASP A 78 -3.11 26.74 31.24
CA ASP A 78 -2.74 27.61 30.12
C ASP A 78 -3.74 27.89 28.97
N GLU A 79 -4.24 29.14 28.96
CA GLU A 79 -4.66 29.84 27.75
C GLU A 79 -3.42 30.24 26.94
N SER A 80 -3.10 29.53 25.85
CA SER A 80 -2.57 30.13 24.61
C SER A 80 -2.14 29.09 23.58
N GLU A 81 -3.10 28.58 22.82
CA GLU A 81 -3.03 28.38 21.37
C GLU A 81 -4.41 27.89 20.93
N GLN A 82 -5.14 28.67 20.13
CA GLN A 82 -6.35 28.16 19.47
C GLN A 82 -5.91 26.95 18.64
N PRO A 83 -6.50 25.76 18.82
CA PRO A 83 -6.11 24.58 18.06
C PRO A 83 -6.23 24.93 16.57
N SER A 84 -5.17 24.64 15.82
CA SER A 84 -5.18 24.86 14.38
C SER A 84 -6.39 24.15 13.77
N PRO A 85 -7.15 24.81 12.88
CA PRO A 85 -8.35 24.21 12.31
C PRO A 85 -7.94 22.96 11.53
N ALA A 86 -8.69 21.88 11.73
CA ALA A 86 -8.48 20.65 10.98
C ALA A 86 -8.56 20.94 9.46
N PRO A 87 -7.65 20.35 8.65
CA PRO A 87 -7.60 20.61 7.22
C PRO A 87 -8.84 20.04 6.51
N SER A 88 -9.10 20.45 5.27
CA SER A 88 -10.17 19.88 4.47
C SER A 88 -9.75 19.77 3.00
N PHE A 89 -10.20 18.71 2.33
CA PHE A 89 -9.84 18.38 0.95
C PHE A 89 -11.09 18.03 0.13
N PRO A 90 -12.04 18.95 -0.04
CA PRO A 90 -13.39 18.66 -0.56
C PRO A 90 -13.39 18.05 -1.97
N GLU A 91 -12.54 18.55 -2.87
CA GLU A 91 -12.45 18.03 -4.24
C GLU A 91 -11.88 16.60 -4.26
N LEU A 92 -10.80 16.36 -3.50
CA LEU A 92 -10.18 15.04 -3.39
C LEU A 92 -11.16 14.03 -2.75
N GLU A 93 -11.85 14.43 -1.68
CA GLU A 93 -12.85 13.60 -1.01
C GLU A 93 -13.99 13.20 -1.97
N LEU A 94 -14.49 14.15 -2.77
CA LEU A 94 -15.55 13.87 -3.75
C LEU A 94 -15.11 12.88 -4.83
N GLN A 95 -13.88 13.00 -5.33
CA GLN A 95 -13.30 12.09 -6.33
C GLN A 95 -13.09 10.68 -5.76
N ILE A 96 -12.60 10.60 -4.52
CA ILE A 96 -12.39 9.34 -3.80
C ILE A 96 -13.72 8.65 -3.51
N LYS A 97 -14.74 9.39 -3.05
CA LYS A 97 -16.07 8.84 -2.79
C LYS A 97 -16.68 8.16 -4.02
N LYS A 98 -16.66 8.85 -5.18
CA LYS A 98 -17.09 8.27 -6.46
C LYS A 98 -16.31 7.00 -6.83
N SER A 99 -15.01 6.99 -6.53
CA SER A 99 -14.15 5.84 -6.81
C SER A 99 -14.48 4.65 -5.92
N ILE A 100 -14.69 4.87 -4.63
CA ILE A 100 -15.10 3.83 -3.67
C ILE A 100 -16.42 3.20 -4.14
N GLU A 101 -17.42 4.00 -4.49
CA GLU A 101 -18.70 3.50 -5.02
C GLU A 101 -18.50 2.64 -6.27
N SER A 102 -17.71 3.12 -7.25
CA SER A 102 -17.45 2.39 -8.51
C SER A 102 -16.62 1.11 -8.36
N LEU A 103 -15.91 0.97 -7.24
CA LEU A 103 -15.12 -0.20 -6.87
C LEU A 103 -15.91 -1.20 -6.00
N GLY A 104 -17.16 -0.87 -5.65
CA GLY A 104 -18.05 -1.75 -4.89
C GLY A 104 -18.13 -1.44 -3.40
N GLY A 105 -17.84 -0.20 -3.00
CA GLY A 105 -18.04 0.32 -1.65
C GLY A 105 -16.91 0.05 -0.66
N ALA A 106 -15.91 -0.76 -1.02
CA ALA A 106 -14.75 -1.02 -0.18
C ALA A 106 -13.47 -1.10 -1.02
N ILE A 107 -12.40 -0.48 -0.52
CA ILE A 107 -11.12 -0.37 -1.21
C ILE A 107 -9.95 -0.72 -0.30
N PHE A 108 -8.78 -0.87 -0.93
CA PHE A 108 -7.46 -0.92 -0.32
C PHE A 108 -6.64 0.26 -0.88
N PRO A 109 -6.17 1.20 -0.04
CA PRO A 109 -5.39 2.34 -0.51
C PRO A 109 -3.89 2.00 -0.56
N LYS A 110 -3.18 2.55 -1.55
CA LYS A 110 -1.71 2.62 -1.56
C LYS A 110 -1.21 3.86 -2.29
N LEU A 111 0.01 4.30 -1.99
CA LEU A 111 0.68 5.34 -2.78
C LEU A 111 1.38 4.74 -4.00
N ASN A 112 2.29 5.50 -4.59
CA ASN A 112 3.05 5.15 -5.80
C ASN A 112 3.65 3.73 -5.68
N TRP A 113 4.28 3.39 -4.54
CA TRP A 113 4.94 2.10 -4.34
C TRP A 113 4.37 1.34 -3.15
N SER A 114 4.19 1.99 -2.01
CA SER A 114 3.92 1.33 -0.75
C SER A 114 2.45 1.39 -0.38
N ALA A 115 1.98 0.33 0.26
CA ALA A 115 0.70 0.30 0.95
C ALA A 115 0.93 0.49 2.46
N PRO A 116 -0.01 1.10 3.21
CA PRO A 116 0.19 1.46 4.60
C PRO A 116 0.02 0.28 5.56
N LYS A 117 0.66 -0.87 5.26
CA LYS A 117 0.47 -2.15 5.97
C LYS A 117 0.85 -2.08 7.45
N ASP A 118 1.84 -1.27 7.77
CA ASP A 118 2.34 -0.95 9.10
C ASP A 118 1.37 -0.09 9.95
N SER A 119 0.37 0.53 9.33
CA SER A 119 -0.63 1.35 10.03
C SER A 119 -1.95 0.62 10.29
N ALA A 120 -2.07 -0.67 9.94
CA ALA A 120 -3.33 -1.41 10.08
C ALA A 120 -3.90 -1.41 11.52
N TRP A 121 -3.02 -1.23 12.53
CA TRP A 121 -3.37 -1.17 13.95
C TRP A 121 -4.26 0.02 14.33
N ILE A 122 -4.22 1.13 13.58
CA ILE A 122 -5.03 2.32 13.91
C ILE A 122 -6.45 2.22 13.33
N SER A 123 -6.67 1.30 12.38
CA SER A 123 -7.99 1.03 11.81
C SER A 123 -8.93 0.47 12.88
N SER A 124 -10.18 0.94 12.90
CA SER A 124 -11.25 0.42 13.76
C SER A 124 -11.51 -1.08 13.57
N THR A 125 -11.09 -1.64 12.42
CA THR A 125 -11.25 -3.06 12.08
C THR A 125 -9.95 -3.86 12.13
N GLY A 126 -8.81 -3.21 12.46
CA GLY A 126 -7.49 -3.84 12.37
C GLY A 126 -7.12 -4.27 10.95
N SER A 127 -7.68 -3.62 9.92
CA SER A 127 -7.49 -3.98 8.52
C SER A 127 -7.26 -2.76 7.63
N LEU A 128 -6.72 -3.00 6.43
CA LEU A 128 -6.46 -1.97 5.41
C LEU A 128 -7.66 -1.70 4.50
N LYS A 129 -8.84 -2.21 4.88
CA LYS A 129 -10.09 -1.94 4.19
C LYS A 129 -10.53 -0.52 4.55
N CYS A 130 -10.78 0.30 3.53
CA CYS A 130 -11.44 1.59 3.71
C CYS A 130 -12.74 1.66 2.91
N THR A 131 -13.64 2.50 3.38
CA THR A 131 -14.97 2.79 2.88
C THR A 131 -15.25 4.30 2.85
N SER A 132 -14.42 5.12 3.50
CA SER A 132 -14.47 6.59 3.45
C SER A 132 -13.10 7.23 3.18
N PHE A 133 -13.10 8.53 2.86
CA PHE A 133 -11.88 9.32 2.75
C PHE A 133 -11.17 9.48 4.10
N SER A 134 -11.93 9.65 5.18
CA SER A 134 -11.39 9.79 6.54
C SER A 134 -10.59 8.56 6.95
N GLU A 135 -11.08 7.34 6.66
CA GLU A 135 -10.35 6.08 6.92
C GLU A 135 -9.04 5.99 6.11
N ILE A 136 -9.05 6.47 4.86
CA ILE A 136 -7.84 6.54 4.04
C ILE A 136 -6.85 7.51 4.67
N ALA A 137 -7.27 8.74 4.97
CA ALA A 137 -6.40 9.77 5.55
C ALA A 137 -5.79 9.31 6.89
N LEU A 138 -6.56 8.59 7.72
CA LEU A 138 -6.11 7.98 8.96
C LEU A 138 -4.96 6.99 8.71
N LEU A 139 -5.15 5.99 7.84
CA LEU A 139 -4.12 5.00 7.54
C LEU A 139 -2.89 5.63 6.89
N LEU A 140 -3.08 6.53 5.91
CA LEU A 140 -1.95 7.10 5.19
C LEU A 140 -1.06 7.95 6.11
N ARG A 141 -1.67 8.73 7.02
CA ARG A 141 -0.93 9.60 7.96
C ARG A 141 -0.20 8.82 9.05
N SER A 142 -0.64 7.59 9.34
CA SER A 142 -0.07 6.74 10.40
C SER A 142 0.93 5.70 9.89
N SER A 143 1.45 5.84 8.67
CA SER A 143 2.30 4.84 8.02
C SER A 143 3.72 5.35 7.75
N ASP A 144 4.71 4.74 8.40
CA ASP A 144 6.14 5.01 8.18
C ASP A 144 6.57 4.59 6.78
N SER A 145 5.99 3.51 6.25
CA SER A 145 6.22 3.02 4.89
C SER A 145 5.86 4.08 3.85
N LEU A 146 4.83 4.88 4.11
CA LEU A 146 4.45 5.98 3.22
C LEU A 146 5.31 7.22 3.43
N VAL A 147 5.79 7.50 4.64
CA VAL A 147 6.79 8.55 4.87
C VAL A 147 8.04 8.25 4.04
N HIS A 148 8.47 6.98 3.96
CA HIS A 148 9.56 6.59 3.07
C HIS A 148 9.25 6.93 1.59
N ASP A 149 8.09 6.54 1.06
CA ASP A 149 7.68 6.92 -0.31
C ASP A 149 7.70 8.45 -0.51
N LEU A 150 7.20 9.20 0.47
CA LEU A 150 7.04 10.64 0.40
C LEU A 150 8.33 11.44 0.63
N CYS A 151 9.40 10.85 1.17
CA CYS A 151 10.61 11.59 1.54
C CYS A 151 11.91 10.96 1.02
N HIS A 152 11.93 9.64 0.78
CA HIS A 152 13.14 8.84 0.67
C HIS A 152 13.14 7.86 -0.51
N ALA A 153 12.14 7.93 -1.41
CA ALA A 153 11.95 6.96 -2.49
C ALA A 153 13.22 6.69 -3.32
N TYR A 154 14.06 7.70 -3.54
CA TYR A 154 15.26 7.59 -4.37
C TYR A 154 16.54 7.42 -3.55
N ASP A 155 16.48 7.22 -2.24
CA ASP A 155 17.68 7.24 -1.40
C ASP A 155 18.68 6.13 -1.71
N SER A 156 18.19 5.02 -2.27
CA SER A 156 19.00 3.88 -2.74
C SER A 156 19.45 3.97 -4.21
N CYS A 157 19.11 5.06 -4.92
CA CYS A 157 19.48 5.27 -6.31
C CYS A 157 20.87 5.91 -6.43
N ASN A 158 21.70 5.39 -7.33
CA ASN A 158 23.09 5.87 -7.51
C ASN A 158 23.16 7.17 -8.34
N ASP A 159 22.14 7.45 -9.12
CA ASP A 159 22.02 8.53 -10.11
C ASP A 159 20.97 9.59 -9.70
N LYS A 160 20.54 9.59 -8.43
CA LYS A 160 19.46 10.44 -7.93
C LYS A 160 19.78 11.93 -8.07
N SER A 161 18.83 12.68 -8.61
CA SER A 161 18.88 14.16 -8.64
C SER A 161 18.07 14.81 -7.52
N SER A 162 17.12 14.06 -6.97
CA SER A 162 16.20 14.41 -5.88
C SER A 162 16.09 13.22 -4.93
N SER A 163 15.52 13.43 -3.74
CA SER A 163 15.18 12.34 -2.81
C SER A 163 13.84 11.66 -3.16
N ARG A 164 12.97 12.32 -3.93
CA ARG A 164 11.60 11.89 -4.21
C ARG A 164 11.04 12.45 -5.54
N PRO A 165 9.95 11.87 -6.11
CA PRO A 165 9.27 12.42 -7.29
C PRO A 165 8.55 13.75 -6.99
N SER A 166 8.16 14.47 -8.04
CA SER A 166 7.38 15.71 -7.92
C SER A 166 5.88 15.50 -7.71
N SER A 167 5.34 14.35 -8.12
CA SER A 167 3.91 14.03 -8.03
C SER A 167 3.71 12.70 -7.32
N PHE A 168 2.64 12.63 -6.54
CA PHE A 168 2.23 11.43 -5.81
C PHE A 168 0.82 11.03 -6.20
N PHE A 169 0.55 9.74 -6.15
CA PHE A 169 -0.68 9.15 -6.61
C PHE A 169 -1.27 8.23 -5.55
N LEU A 170 -2.57 8.41 -5.29
CA LEU A 170 -3.36 7.50 -4.48
C LEU A 170 -4.03 6.47 -5.39
N ALA A 171 -3.61 5.22 -5.27
CA ALA A 171 -4.25 4.09 -5.91
C ALA A 171 -5.28 3.44 -4.99
N LEU A 172 -6.55 3.49 -5.42
CA LEU A 172 -7.68 2.84 -4.77
C LEU A 172 -7.95 1.51 -5.46
N ARG A 173 -7.57 0.40 -4.81
CA ARG A 173 -7.77 -0.95 -5.33
C ARG A 173 -9.06 -1.52 -4.79
N LYS A 174 -9.83 -2.25 -5.60
CA LYS A 174 -11.05 -2.93 -5.13
C LYS A 174 -10.72 -3.90 -4.00
N TRP A 175 -11.43 -3.78 -2.88
CA TRP A 175 -11.30 -4.71 -1.76
C TRP A 175 -11.97 -6.04 -2.07
N TYR A 176 -11.27 -7.14 -1.76
CA TYR A 176 -11.78 -8.50 -1.88
C TYR A 176 -11.66 -9.21 -0.53
N PRO A 177 -12.76 -9.37 0.23
CA PRO A 177 -12.74 -10.02 1.54
C PRO A 177 -12.23 -11.48 1.52
N SER A 178 -12.27 -12.12 0.35
CA SER A 178 -11.84 -13.50 0.16
C SER A 178 -10.35 -13.65 -0.16
N LEU A 179 -9.60 -12.56 -0.25
CA LEU A 179 -8.13 -12.65 -0.42
C LEU A 179 -7.54 -13.29 0.83
N ARG A 180 -6.61 -14.20 0.59
CA ARG A 180 -6.00 -15.09 1.57
C ARG A 180 -4.50 -14.82 1.55
N PRO A 181 -3.90 -14.26 2.62
CA PRO A 181 -2.49 -13.87 2.63
C PRO A 181 -1.54 -14.98 2.16
N GLU A 182 -1.88 -16.24 2.46
CA GLU A 182 -1.07 -17.39 2.11
C GLU A 182 -0.99 -17.68 0.60
N MET A 183 -1.90 -17.12 -0.20
CA MET A 183 -1.93 -17.28 -1.65
C MET A 183 -1.23 -16.11 -2.38
N GLU A 184 -0.54 -15.25 -1.64
CA GLU A 184 0.31 -14.18 -2.18
C GLU A 184 1.77 -14.66 -2.27
N PHE A 185 2.40 -14.40 -3.41
CA PHE A 185 3.76 -14.84 -3.71
C PHE A 185 4.58 -13.69 -4.29
N ARG A 186 5.86 -13.59 -3.89
CA ARG A 186 6.84 -12.72 -4.51
C ARG A 186 7.68 -13.51 -5.50
N CYS A 187 7.77 -12.98 -6.70
CA CYS A 187 8.51 -13.53 -7.81
C CYS A 187 9.74 -12.66 -8.09
N PHE A 188 10.90 -13.28 -8.27
CA PHE A 188 12.19 -12.61 -8.46
C PHE A 188 12.66 -12.81 -9.89
N VAL A 189 12.87 -11.72 -10.61
CA VAL A 189 13.28 -11.72 -12.01
C VAL A 189 14.65 -11.08 -12.14
N HIS A 190 15.60 -11.81 -12.72
CA HIS A 190 16.95 -11.33 -13.01
C HIS A 190 17.30 -11.66 -14.46
N CYS A 191 17.82 -10.69 -15.21
CA CYS A 191 18.09 -10.79 -16.66
C CYS A 191 16.89 -11.36 -17.44
N GLN A 192 15.67 -10.94 -17.11
CA GLN A 192 14.42 -11.44 -17.71
C GLN A 192 14.16 -12.94 -17.52
N LEU A 193 14.75 -13.57 -16.49
CA LEU A 193 14.51 -14.94 -16.07
C LEU A 193 13.85 -14.96 -14.69
N LEU A 194 12.85 -15.81 -14.49
CA LEU A 194 12.24 -16.01 -13.17
C LEU A 194 13.14 -16.95 -12.34
N VAL A 195 13.84 -16.37 -11.37
CA VAL A 195 14.91 -17.04 -10.61
C VAL A 195 14.45 -17.53 -9.24
N GLY A 196 13.36 -16.96 -8.71
CA GLY A 196 12.83 -17.34 -7.41
C GLY A 196 11.34 -17.05 -7.27
N ILE A 197 10.66 -17.87 -6.47
CA ILE A 197 9.28 -17.65 -6.03
C ILE A 197 9.24 -17.93 -4.53
N SER A 198 8.83 -16.94 -3.74
CA SER A 198 8.64 -17.05 -2.29
C SER A 198 7.19 -16.80 -1.93
N GLN A 199 6.69 -17.46 -0.89
CA GLN A 199 5.47 -17.00 -0.23
C GLN A 199 5.69 -15.57 0.32
N ARG A 200 4.68 -14.71 0.21
CA ARG A 200 4.77 -13.32 0.68
C ARG A 200 4.53 -13.17 2.18
N GLU A 201 3.59 -13.95 2.69
CA GLU A 201 3.32 -14.10 4.11
C GLU A 201 4.26 -15.16 4.70
N VAL A 202 5.27 -14.72 5.44
CA VAL A 202 6.34 -15.58 5.96
C VAL A 202 6.22 -15.87 7.47
N THR A 203 5.24 -15.28 8.15
CA THR A 203 5.03 -15.48 9.59
C THR A 203 4.13 -16.69 9.90
N GLY A 204 3.34 -17.12 8.92
CA GLY A 204 2.44 -18.27 9.03
C GLY A 204 2.95 -19.50 8.26
N PHE A 205 2.77 -20.69 8.83
CA PHE A 205 2.98 -21.95 8.12
C PHE A 205 1.64 -22.52 7.62
N TYR A 206 1.57 -22.83 6.33
CA TYR A 206 0.34 -23.29 5.66
C TYR A 206 0.55 -24.69 5.03
N PRO A 207 0.27 -25.78 5.75
CA PRO A 207 0.53 -27.15 5.27
C PRO A 207 -0.09 -27.47 3.91
N ALA A 208 -1.29 -26.96 3.64
CA ALA A 208 -2.01 -27.17 2.39
C ALA A 208 -1.27 -26.64 1.15
N LEU A 209 -0.33 -25.70 1.31
CA LEU A 209 0.48 -25.21 0.19
C LEU A 209 1.56 -26.19 -0.24
N LEU A 210 2.01 -27.08 0.65
CA LEU A 210 3.02 -28.09 0.30
C LEU A 210 2.50 -29.06 -0.76
N GLU A 211 1.23 -29.46 -0.64
CA GLU A 211 0.56 -30.34 -1.61
C GLU A 211 0.35 -29.65 -2.96
N ARG A 212 0.22 -28.32 -2.96
CA ARG A 212 -0.06 -27.51 -4.15
C ARG A 212 1.19 -26.83 -4.72
N LYS A 213 2.37 -27.03 -4.15
CA LYS A 213 3.61 -26.32 -4.52
C LYS A 213 3.87 -26.37 -6.03
N ASN A 214 3.82 -27.56 -6.61
CA ASN A 214 4.12 -27.75 -8.04
C ASN A 214 3.06 -27.10 -8.94
N GLU A 215 1.77 -27.18 -8.56
CA GLU A 215 0.67 -26.52 -9.26
C GLU A 215 0.87 -25.00 -9.26
N LEU A 216 1.18 -24.42 -8.09
CA LEU A 216 1.40 -22.99 -7.91
C LEU A 216 2.62 -22.51 -8.69
N GLU A 217 3.72 -23.26 -8.66
CA GLU A 217 4.92 -22.94 -9.44
C GLU A 217 4.60 -22.89 -10.94
N VAL A 218 3.86 -23.88 -11.46
CA VAL A 218 3.49 -23.94 -12.89
C VAL A 218 2.66 -22.71 -13.28
N VAL A 219 1.57 -22.43 -12.57
CA VAL A 219 0.68 -21.30 -12.96
C VAL A 219 1.37 -19.94 -12.82
N ILE A 220 2.28 -19.77 -11.85
CA ILE A 220 3.07 -18.53 -11.70
C ILE A 220 4.10 -18.40 -12.82
N ARG A 221 4.77 -19.49 -13.24
CA ARG A 221 5.72 -19.49 -14.37
C ARG A 221 5.04 -19.20 -15.70
N GLU A 222 3.87 -19.80 -15.93
CA GLU A 222 3.03 -19.53 -17.11
C GLU A 222 2.61 -18.06 -17.11
N PHE A 223 2.08 -17.55 -15.99
CA PHE A 223 1.74 -16.14 -15.85
C PHE A 223 2.92 -15.20 -16.12
N PHE A 224 4.11 -15.51 -15.60
CA PHE A 224 5.31 -14.73 -15.87
C PHE A 224 5.61 -14.69 -17.37
N THR A 225 5.61 -15.85 -18.03
CA THR A 225 5.99 -15.98 -19.44
C THR A 225 5.00 -15.28 -20.35
N ASP A 226 3.70 -15.42 -20.08
CA ASP A 226 2.64 -14.93 -20.96
C ASP A 226 2.29 -13.47 -20.70
N GLU A 227 2.38 -13.02 -19.44
CA GLU A 227 1.82 -11.74 -19.01
C GLU A 227 2.84 -10.71 -18.52
N VAL A 228 4.05 -11.10 -18.11
CA VAL A 228 5.01 -10.17 -17.48
C VAL A 228 6.32 -10.04 -18.26
N ARG A 229 6.92 -11.17 -18.64
CA ARG A 229 8.23 -11.24 -19.28
C ARG A 229 8.25 -10.42 -20.57
N MET A 230 9.28 -9.61 -20.75
CA MET A 230 9.43 -8.66 -21.88
C MET A 230 8.34 -7.57 -21.97
N LYS A 231 7.32 -7.54 -21.10
CA LYS A 231 6.31 -6.48 -21.04
C LYS A 231 6.62 -5.42 -19.98
N PHE A 232 7.31 -5.80 -18.90
CA PHE A 232 7.87 -4.85 -17.93
C PHE A 232 9.24 -4.36 -18.42
N GLU A 233 9.51 -3.06 -18.25
CA GLU A 233 10.62 -2.35 -18.92
C GLU A 233 11.98 -2.51 -18.24
N SER A 234 12.03 -3.17 -17.08
CA SER A 234 13.29 -3.51 -16.40
C SER A 234 13.67 -4.98 -16.65
N GLU A 235 14.97 -5.26 -16.61
CA GLU A 235 15.50 -6.63 -16.72
C GLU A 235 15.52 -7.34 -15.36
N ASP A 236 15.76 -6.56 -14.30
CA ASP A 236 15.88 -7.00 -12.92
C ASP A 236 14.78 -6.34 -12.07
N TYR A 237 13.91 -7.15 -11.47
CA TYR A 237 12.80 -6.66 -10.66
C TYR A 237 12.19 -7.79 -9.84
N THR A 238 11.30 -7.42 -8.92
CA THR A 238 10.39 -8.37 -8.29
C THR A 238 8.96 -8.00 -8.62
N PHE A 239 8.08 -8.99 -8.63
CA PHE A 239 6.65 -8.75 -8.76
C PHE A 239 5.88 -9.66 -7.82
N ASP A 240 4.81 -9.12 -7.25
CA ASP A 240 3.94 -9.84 -6.32
C ASP A 240 2.70 -10.31 -7.06
N VAL A 241 2.26 -11.54 -6.80
CA VAL A 241 1.07 -12.14 -7.40
C VAL A 241 0.17 -12.80 -6.38
N TYR A 242 -1.13 -12.85 -6.69
CA TYR A 242 -2.12 -13.63 -5.97
C TYR A 242 -2.63 -14.77 -6.85
N VAL A 243 -2.58 -16.01 -6.34
CA VAL A 243 -3.15 -17.16 -7.04
C VAL A 243 -4.56 -17.45 -6.52
N ARG A 244 -5.56 -17.32 -7.38
CA ARG A 244 -6.97 -17.57 -7.03
C ARG A 244 -7.25 -19.07 -6.92
N LYS A 245 -8.38 -19.42 -6.29
CA LYS A 245 -8.84 -20.81 -6.16
C LYS A 245 -9.10 -21.51 -7.49
N ASP A 246 -9.41 -20.74 -8.54
CA ASP A 246 -9.63 -21.23 -9.91
C ASP A 246 -8.34 -21.30 -10.75
N GLY A 247 -7.17 -21.12 -10.12
CA GLY A 247 -5.86 -21.15 -10.79
C GLY A 247 -5.47 -19.84 -11.46
N GLN A 248 -6.38 -18.86 -11.59
CA GLN A 248 -6.05 -17.59 -12.20
C GLN A 248 -5.08 -16.79 -11.32
N VAL A 249 -4.01 -16.30 -11.94
CA VAL A 249 -3.02 -15.44 -11.30
C VAL A 249 -3.40 -13.98 -11.50
N LYS A 250 -3.26 -13.17 -10.44
CA LYS A 250 -3.44 -11.72 -10.48
C LYS A 250 -2.18 -11.01 -10.05
N LEU A 251 -1.74 -10.06 -10.86
CA LEU A 251 -0.62 -9.19 -10.54
C LEU A 251 -1.01 -8.22 -9.43
N LEU A 252 -0.20 -8.18 -8.37
CA LEU A 252 -0.43 -7.31 -7.23
C LEU A 252 0.50 -6.11 -7.23
N ASP A 253 1.79 -6.29 -7.51
CA ASP A 253 2.76 -5.20 -7.43
C ASP A 253 4.02 -5.47 -8.24
N PHE A 254 4.78 -4.41 -8.52
CA PHE A 254 6.18 -4.48 -8.94
C PHE A 254 7.05 -3.75 -7.94
N ASN A 255 8.24 -4.26 -7.66
CA ASN A 255 9.24 -3.59 -6.83
C ASN A 255 10.62 -3.73 -7.46
N PRO A 256 11.54 -2.77 -7.23
CA PRO A 256 12.88 -2.86 -7.78
C PRO A 256 13.65 -4.06 -7.22
N TRP A 257 14.69 -4.47 -7.95
CA TRP A 257 15.66 -5.45 -7.48
C TRP A 257 16.55 -4.85 -6.38
N GLY A 258 16.53 -5.42 -5.18
CA GLY A 258 17.29 -4.94 -4.03
C GLY A 258 16.66 -3.75 -3.29
N ALA A 259 17.53 -2.94 -2.69
CA ALA A 259 17.17 -1.74 -1.91
C ALA A 259 16.22 -2.03 -0.73
N PHE A 260 15.09 -1.35 -0.67
CA PHE A 260 14.04 -1.51 0.34
C PHE A 260 13.11 -2.70 0.07
N THR A 261 13.28 -3.41 -1.05
CA THR A 261 12.53 -4.64 -1.34
C THR A 261 13.00 -5.76 -0.43
N LEU A 262 12.10 -6.33 0.38
CA LEU A 262 12.41 -7.49 1.21
C LEU A 262 12.54 -8.77 0.34
N PRO A 263 13.63 -9.57 0.51
CA PRO A 263 13.83 -10.83 -0.21
C PRO A 263 13.08 -12.01 0.41
N LEU A 264 12.45 -11.81 1.58
CA LEU A 264 11.55 -12.74 2.25
C LEU A 264 12.24 -14.05 2.65
N LEU A 265 11.94 -15.16 1.96
CA LEU A 265 12.51 -16.49 2.25
C LEU A 265 13.85 -16.74 1.54
N PHE A 266 14.38 -15.75 0.82
CA PHE A 266 15.70 -15.78 0.19
C PHE A 266 16.60 -14.73 0.84
N THR A 267 17.91 -14.87 0.62
CA THR A 267 18.82 -13.71 0.68
C THR A 267 19.06 -13.13 -0.72
N TRP A 268 19.50 -11.87 -0.81
CA TRP A 268 19.84 -11.27 -2.10
C TRP A 268 21.04 -11.99 -2.75
N GLU A 269 22.01 -12.43 -1.94
CA GLU A 269 23.16 -13.18 -2.40
C GLU A 269 22.77 -14.52 -3.04
N GLU A 270 21.78 -15.23 -2.48
CA GLU A 270 21.26 -16.47 -3.08
C GLU A 270 20.62 -16.22 -4.45
N LEU A 271 19.91 -15.10 -4.61
CA LEU A 271 19.25 -14.72 -5.85
C LEU A 271 20.25 -14.29 -6.93
N GLU A 272 21.38 -13.70 -6.54
CA GLU A 272 22.47 -13.28 -7.44
C GLU A 272 23.40 -14.44 -7.84
N GLN A 273 23.61 -15.43 -6.96
CA GLN A 273 24.57 -16.52 -7.18
C GLN A 273 24.13 -17.58 -8.20
N ASN A 274 22.85 -17.65 -8.55
CA ASN A 274 22.32 -18.69 -9.43
C ASN A 274 22.74 -18.57 -10.92
N PHE A 275 23.69 -17.68 -11.27
CA PHE A 275 24.05 -17.37 -12.65
C PHE A 275 25.56 -17.13 -12.93
N ASN A 276 26.47 -17.66 -12.10
CA ASN A 276 27.87 -17.86 -12.49
C ASN A 276 28.12 -19.27 -13.05
#